data_AF-A0A3D2B3M4-F1
#
_entry.id   AF-A0A3D2B3M4-F1
#
_cell.length_a   1.000
_cell.length_b   1.000
_cell.length_c   1.000
_cell.angle_alpha   90.00
_cell.angle_beta   90.00
_cell.angle_gamma   90.00
#
_symmetry.space_group_name_H-M   'P 1'
#
loop_
_entity.id
_entity.type
_entity.pdbx_description
1 polymer ?
#
loop_
_entity_poly.entity_id
_entity_poly.type
_entity_poly.pdbx_seq_one_letter_code
_entity_poly.pdbx_strand_id
1 'polypeptide(L)'
;MYQFLHFLLALVVILALAWLVSFDRRNVRIRYVIQLIVIEIALAFFFLHAESGLFVIQYVSGFFESLLKYAAEGTNFVFGGMGEKGLAFIFLGVLCPIIFISALIGILQHWRILPVIIRVVGTLLSKVNGMGKLESFNAVSSLILGQSENFIAYKDILGKMSRNRMYTMA
;
A
#
# COMPACT_ATOMS: atom_id res chain seq x y z
N MET A 1 27.88 -11.10 -7.86
CA MET A 1 28.49 -10.87 -6.53
C MET A 1 28.30 -9.42 -6.05
N TYR A 2 28.72 -8.40 -6.81
CA TYR A 2 28.67 -7.00 -6.38
C TYR A 2 27.25 -6.46 -6.09
N GLN A 3 26.23 -6.88 -6.83
CA GLN A 3 24.84 -6.46 -6.60
C GLN A 3 24.29 -6.89 -5.23
N PHE A 4 24.63 -8.10 -4.79
CA PHE A 4 24.22 -8.60 -3.47
C PHE A 4 24.92 -7.82 -2.34
N LEU A 5 26.20 -7.49 -2.52
CA LEU A 5 26.94 -6.66 -1.58
C LEU A 5 26.36 -5.23 -1.50
N HIS A 6 25.99 -4.62 -2.63
CA HIS A 6 25.32 -3.32 -2.66
C HIS A 6 23.97 -3.35 -1.95
N PHE A 7 23.16 -4.42 -2.13
CA PHE A 7 21.90 -4.58 -1.43
C PHE A 7 22.09 -4.66 0.08
N LEU A 8 23.03 -5.48 0.55
CA LEU A 8 23.32 -5.60 1.98
C LEU A 8 23.83 -4.28 2.57
N LEU A 9 24.72 -3.59 1.84
CA LEU A 9 25.21 -2.28 2.25
C LEU A 9 24.08 -1.26 2.36
N ALA A 10 23.19 -1.20 1.36
CA ALA A 10 22.03 -0.32 1.38
C ALA A 10 21.12 -0.60 2.58
N LEU A 11 20.84 -1.87 2.86
CA LEU A 11 20.03 -2.28 4.02
C LEU A 11 20.67 -1.84 5.34
N VAL A 12 21.99 -2.05 5.50
CA VAL A 12 22.73 -1.60 6.68
C VAL A 12 22.70 -0.08 6.81
N VAL A 13 22.90 0.66 5.72
CA VAL A 13 22.90 2.13 5.72
C VAL A 13 21.51 2.67 6.10
N ILE A 14 20.43 2.14 5.51
CA ILE A 14 19.06 2.56 5.83
C ILE A 14 18.75 2.32 7.31
N LEU A 15 19.09 1.13 7.83
CA LEU A 15 18.88 0.81 9.24
C LEU A 15 19.73 1.67 10.18
N ALA A 16 20.98 1.97 9.80
CA ALA A 16 21.86 2.85 10.56
C ALA A 16 21.29 4.27 10.62
N LEU A 17 20.83 4.82 9.49
CA LEU A 17 20.20 6.14 9.44
C LEU A 17 18.91 6.18 10.26
N ALA A 18 18.05 5.17 10.14
CA ALA A 18 16.84 5.06 10.96
C ALA A 18 17.15 4.99 12.47
N TRP A 19 18.21 4.26 12.85
CA TRP A 19 18.65 4.16 14.24
C TRP A 19 19.26 5.47 14.76
N LEU A 20 20.01 6.21 13.93
CA LEU A 20 20.60 7.50 14.30
C LEU A 20 19.53 8.56 14.59
N VAL A 21 18.46 8.60 13.79
CA VAL A 21 17.35 9.55 13.94
C VAL A 21 16.32 9.08 15.00
N SER A 22 16.42 7.83 15.47
CA SER A 22 15.51 7.28 16.49
C SER A 22 15.60 8.05 17.82
N PHE A 23 14.44 8.49 18.31
CA PHE A 23 14.31 9.21 19.59
C PHE A 23 14.66 8.33 20.80
N ASP A 24 14.28 7.06 20.77
CA ASP A 24 14.52 6.11 21.87
C ASP A 24 15.21 4.84 21.36
N ARG A 25 16.55 4.92 21.27
CA ARG A 25 17.41 3.84 20.77
C ARG A 25 17.42 2.60 21.66
N ARG A 26 17.02 2.71 22.93
CA ARG A 26 17.10 1.61 23.92
C ARG A 26 15.86 0.71 23.87
N ASN A 27 14.70 1.27 23.52
CA ASN A 27 13.43 0.54 23.46
C ASN A 27 13.06 0.03 22.05
N VAL A 28 14.02 -0.03 21.13
CA VAL A 28 13.80 -0.57 19.79
C VAL A 28 13.51 -2.08 19.89
N ARG A 29 12.34 -2.49 19.43
CA ARG A 29 11.91 -3.90 19.42
C ARG A 29 12.55 -4.66 18.25
N ILE A 30 13.85 -4.90 18.32
CA ILE A 30 14.68 -5.50 17.25
C ILE A 30 14.09 -6.80 16.68
N ARG A 31 13.46 -7.63 17.53
CA ARG A 31 12.76 -8.86 17.10
C ARG A 31 11.78 -8.61 15.94
N TYR A 32 10.93 -7.59 16.06
CA TYR A 32 9.93 -7.30 15.02
C TYR A 32 10.54 -6.65 13.79
N VAL A 33 11.60 -5.84 13.95
CA VAL A 33 12.33 -5.24 12.82
C VAL A 33 12.95 -6.34 11.95
N ILE A 34 13.70 -7.26 12.54
CA ILE A 34 14.32 -8.38 11.81
C ILE A 34 13.24 -9.27 11.19
N GLN A 35 12.18 -9.59 11.94
CA GLN A 35 11.08 -10.41 11.43
C GLN A 35 10.41 -9.78 10.20
N LEU A 36 10.15 -8.47 10.21
CA LEU A 36 9.57 -7.77 9.06
C LEU A 36 10.51 -7.77 7.86
N ILE A 37 11.81 -7.53 8.05
CA ILE A 37 12.80 -7.59 6.97
C ILE A 37 12.85 -8.98 6.32
N VAL A 38 12.85 -10.04 7.14
CA VAL A 38 12.86 -11.42 6.62
C VAL A 38 11.59 -11.70 5.82
N ILE A 39 10.42 -11.25 6.32
CA ILE A 39 9.16 -11.41 5.61
C ILE A 39 9.14 -10.63 4.30
N GLU A 40 9.65 -9.40 4.30
CA GLU A 40 9.74 -8.56 3.10
C GLU A 40 10.64 -9.20 2.03
N ILE A 41 11.82 -9.70 2.43
CA ILE A 41 12.72 -10.42 1.50
C ILE A 41 12.06 -11.72 1.01
N ALA A 42 11.40 -12.47 1.88
CA ALA A 42 10.71 -13.70 1.50
C ALA A 42 9.55 -13.43 0.52
N LEU A 43 8.74 -12.41 0.77
CA LEU A 43 7.66 -11.99 -0.12
C LEU A 43 8.22 -11.47 -1.45
N ALA A 44 9.27 -10.65 -1.44
CA ALA A 44 9.92 -10.16 -2.64
C ALA A 44 10.46 -11.32 -3.50
N PHE A 45 11.13 -12.29 -2.88
CA PHE A 45 11.59 -13.49 -3.58
C PHE A 45 10.42 -14.30 -4.14
N PHE A 46 9.38 -14.55 -3.33
CA PHE A 46 8.19 -15.27 -3.76
C PHE A 46 7.56 -14.61 -4.99
N PHE A 47 7.30 -13.30 -4.92
CA PHE A 47 6.65 -12.56 -5.99
C PHE A 47 7.52 -12.36 -7.23
N LEU A 48 8.84 -12.21 -7.10
CA LEU A 48 9.71 -11.90 -8.23
C LEU A 48 10.40 -13.10 -8.86
N HIS A 49 10.48 -14.25 -8.16
CA HIS A 49 11.23 -15.42 -8.63
C HIS A 49 10.43 -16.72 -8.63
N ALA A 50 9.49 -16.92 -7.71
CA ALA A 50 8.72 -18.16 -7.67
C ALA A 50 7.64 -18.17 -8.77
N GLU A 51 7.53 -19.27 -9.51
CA GLU A 51 6.55 -19.42 -10.59
C GLU A 51 5.11 -19.19 -10.11
N SER A 52 4.76 -19.71 -8.93
CA SER A 52 3.46 -19.49 -8.29
C SER A 52 3.24 -18.03 -7.88
N GLY A 53 4.29 -17.32 -7.43
CA GLY A 53 4.20 -15.90 -7.09
C GLY A 53 4.06 -15.01 -8.33
N LEU A 54 4.78 -15.33 -9.41
CA LEU A 54 4.64 -14.68 -10.70
C LEU A 54 3.23 -14.86 -11.28
N PHE A 55 2.66 -16.06 -11.17
CA PHE A 55 1.28 -16.33 -11.56
C PHE A 55 0.29 -15.44 -10.79
N VAL A 56 0.46 -15.31 -9.47
CA VAL A 56 -0.38 -14.42 -8.64
C VAL A 56 -0.28 -12.97 -9.10
N ILE A 57 0.93 -12.47 -9.36
CA ILE A 57 1.11 -11.10 -9.85
C ILE A 57 0.47 -10.90 -11.22
N GLN A 58 0.70 -11.82 -12.16
CA GLN A 58 0.11 -11.72 -13.49
C GLN A 58 -1.42 -11.69 -13.43
N TYR A 59 -2.03 -12.51 -12.57
CA TYR A 59 -3.46 -12.52 -12.38
C TYR A 59 -3.98 -11.19 -11.82
N VAL A 60 -3.32 -10.65 -10.78
CA VAL A 60 -3.68 -9.36 -10.19
C VAL A 60 -3.49 -8.22 -11.20
N SER A 61 -2.36 -8.19 -11.91
CA SER A 61 -2.08 -7.19 -12.94
C SER A 61 -3.09 -7.25 -14.08
N GLY A 62 -3.46 -8.44 -14.55
CA GLY A 62 -4.48 -8.61 -15.60
C GLY A 62 -5.89 -8.20 -15.15
N PHE A 63 -6.21 -8.38 -13.87
CA PHE A 63 -7.44 -7.84 -13.28
C PHE A 63 -7.44 -6.30 -13.30
N PHE A 64 -6.37 -5.65 -12.86
CA PHE A 64 -6.26 -4.19 -12.92
C PHE A 64 -6.25 -3.67 -14.36
N GLU A 65 -5.59 -4.35 -15.29
CA GLU A 65 -5.62 -3.99 -16.72
C GLU A 65 -7.05 -4.02 -17.26
N SER A 66 -7.85 -5.02 -16.87
CA SER A 66 -9.27 -5.10 -17.25
C SER A 66 -10.08 -3.94 -16.69
N LEU A 67 -9.84 -3.55 -15.43
CA LEU A 67 -10.47 -2.35 -14.84
C LEU A 67 -10.10 -1.07 -15.59
N LEU A 68 -8.84 -0.93 -15.99
CA LEU A 68 -8.37 0.22 -16.77
C LEU A 68 -9.00 0.26 -18.17
N LYS A 69 -9.28 -0.88 -18.79
CA LYS A 69 -10.03 -0.95 -20.06
C LYS A 69 -11.46 -0.44 -19.90
N TYR A 70 -12.17 -0.83 -18.83
CA TYR A 70 -13.50 -0.28 -18.54
C TYR A 70 -13.46 1.24 -18.27
N ALA A 71 -12.43 1.71 -17.58
CA ALA A 71 -12.23 3.14 -17.38
C ALA A 71 -11.99 3.90 -18.70
N ALA A 72 -11.25 3.29 -19.63
CA ALA A 72 -11.01 3.86 -20.95
C ALA A 72 -12.29 3.97 -21.78
N GLU A 73 -13.17 2.96 -21.74
CA GLU A 73 -14.49 3.02 -22.38
C GLU A 73 -15.34 4.18 -21.83
N GLY A 74 -15.39 4.35 -20.50
CA GLY A 74 -16.09 5.48 -19.87
C GLY A 74 -15.49 6.84 -20.24
N THR A 75 -14.16 6.91 -20.35
CA THR A 75 -13.46 8.13 -20.78
C THR A 75 -13.79 8.47 -22.23
N ASN A 76 -13.79 7.47 -23.12
CA ASN A 76 -14.15 7.64 -24.52
C ASN A 76 -15.61 8.06 -24.70
N PHE A 77 -16.53 7.54 -23.87
CA PHE A 77 -17.92 7.98 -23.84
C PHE A 77 -18.07 9.47 -23.49
N VAL A 78 -17.33 9.95 -22.48
CA VAL A 78 -17.41 11.36 -22.02
C VAL A 78 -16.71 12.32 -22.98
N PHE A 79 -15.54 11.94 -23.51
CA PHE A 79 -14.67 12.85 -24.27
C PHE A 79 -14.60 12.57 -25.77
N GLY A 80 -15.41 11.64 -26.29
CA GLY A 80 -15.63 11.45 -27.73
C GLY A 80 -14.37 11.16 -28.55
N GLY A 81 -13.47 10.29 -28.05
CA GLY A 81 -12.25 9.88 -28.76
C GLY A 81 -11.15 10.95 -28.79
N MET A 82 -11.22 11.98 -27.93
CA MET A 82 -10.18 13.01 -27.81
C MET A 82 -8.78 12.42 -27.51
N GLY A 83 -8.72 11.30 -26.77
CA GLY A 83 -7.47 10.59 -26.48
C GLY A 83 -6.82 9.98 -27.73
N GLU A 84 -7.61 9.43 -28.65
CA GLU A 84 -7.11 8.83 -29.91
C GLU A 84 -6.50 9.87 -30.85
N LYS A 85 -6.96 11.13 -30.73
CA LYS A 85 -6.43 12.29 -31.46
C LYS A 85 -5.16 12.87 -30.83
N GLY A 86 -4.64 12.25 -29.78
CA GLY A 86 -3.45 12.70 -29.05
C GLY A 86 -3.67 13.96 -28.20
N LEU A 87 -4.92 14.38 -27.99
CA LEU A 87 -5.24 15.54 -27.18
C LEU A 87 -5.41 15.12 -25.71
N ALA A 88 -4.97 15.98 -24.79
CA ALA A 88 -5.17 15.81 -23.35
C ALA A 88 -4.73 14.43 -22.80
N PHE A 89 -3.66 13.84 -23.36
CA PHE A 89 -3.17 12.50 -23.02
C PHE A 89 -3.03 12.23 -21.52
N ILE A 90 -2.45 13.17 -20.77
CA ILE A 90 -2.27 13.04 -19.32
C ILE A 90 -3.63 13.02 -18.60
N PHE A 91 -4.56 13.87 -19.02
CA PHE A 91 -5.87 13.98 -18.39
C PHE A 91 -6.72 12.74 -18.65
N LEU A 92 -6.80 12.29 -19.90
CA LEU A 92 -7.63 11.17 -20.31
C LEU A 92 -7.00 9.81 -19.97
N GLY A 93 -5.68 9.69 -20.10
CA GLY A 93 -4.95 8.43 -19.88
C GLY A 93 -4.59 8.15 -18.42
N VAL A 94 -4.58 9.17 -17.55
CA VAL A 94 -4.18 9.00 -16.14
C VAL A 94 -5.29 9.46 -15.19
N LEU A 95 -5.80 10.68 -15.37
CA LEU A 95 -6.74 11.28 -14.41
C LEU A 95 -8.12 10.62 -14.44
N CYS A 96 -8.66 10.31 -15.63
CA CYS A 96 -9.95 9.62 -15.74
C CYS A 96 -9.95 8.20 -15.14
N PRO A 97 -8.92 7.36 -15.37
CA PRO A 97 -8.78 6.10 -14.65
C PRO A 97 -8.76 6.25 -13.13
N ILE A 98 -8.09 7.28 -12.59
CA ILE A 98 -8.10 7.55 -11.14
C ILE A 98 -9.53 7.80 -10.66
N ILE A 99 -10.31 8.63 -11.36
CA ILE A 99 -11.72 8.92 -10.99
C ILE A 99 -12.55 7.62 -10.96
N PHE A 100 -12.39 6.76 -11.97
CA PHE A 100 -13.08 5.47 -12.03
C PHE A 100 -12.72 4.55 -10.85
N ILE A 101 -11.42 4.40 -10.56
CA ILE A 101 -10.96 3.57 -9.44
C ILE A 101 -11.43 4.14 -8.10
N SER A 102 -11.39 5.46 -7.89
CA SER A 102 -11.90 6.10 -6.68
C SER A 102 -13.41 5.86 -6.50
N ALA A 103 -14.20 5.92 -7.58
CA ALA A 103 -15.63 5.61 -7.52
C ALA A 103 -15.88 4.14 -7.16
N LEU A 104 -15.13 3.21 -7.76
CA LEU A 104 -15.21 1.78 -7.44
C LEU A 104 -14.86 1.50 -5.97
N ILE A 105 -13.78 2.10 -5.47
CA ILE A 105 -13.39 2.02 -4.06
C ILE A 105 -14.52 2.56 -3.17
N GLY A 106 -15.14 3.69 -3.54
CA GLY A 106 -16.29 4.26 -2.83
C GLY A 106 -17.48 3.28 -2.73
N ILE A 107 -17.78 2.56 -3.82
CA ILE A 107 -18.82 1.51 -3.83
C ILE A 107 -18.46 0.36 -2.88
N LEU A 108 -17.22 -0.15 -2.98
CA LEU A 108 -16.74 -1.24 -2.11
C LEU A 108 -16.73 -0.85 -0.63
N GLN A 109 -16.45 0.42 -0.34
CA GLN A 109 -16.50 0.99 1.00
C GLN A 109 -17.95 1.10 1.51
N HIS A 110 -18.87 1.56 0.67
CA HIS A 110 -20.30 1.67 1.01
C HIS A 110 -20.89 0.31 1.37
N TRP A 111 -20.57 -0.74 0.61
CA TRP A 111 -21.01 -2.12 0.86
C TRP A 111 -20.21 -2.86 1.94
N ARG A 112 -19.28 -2.19 2.61
CA ARG A 112 -18.42 -2.74 3.68
C ARG A 112 -17.52 -3.91 3.24
N ILE A 113 -17.33 -4.15 1.95
CA ILE A 113 -16.40 -5.15 1.44
C ILE A 113 -14.96 -4.77 1.80
N LEU A 114 -14.59 -3.52 1.51
CA LEU A 114 -13.23 -3.04 1.73
C LEU A 114 -12.83 -3.00 3.22
N PRO A 115 -13.67 -2.48 4.15
CA PRO A 115 -13.42 -2.59 5.59
C PRO A 115 -13.21 -4.02 6.11
N VAL A 116 -13.91 -5.01 5.54
CA VAL A 116 -13.74 -6.42 5.93
C VAL A 116 -12.36 -6.91 5.52
N ILE A 117 -11.93 -6.64 4.28
CA ILE A 117 -10.59 -6.99 3.78
C ILE A 117 -9.51 -6.34 4.67
N ILE A 118 -9.62 -5.03 4.91
CA ILE A 118 -8.65 -4.30 5.74
C ILE A 118 -8.59 -4.89 7.16
N ARG A 119 -9.74 -5.26 7.76
CA ARG A 119 -9.77 -5.87 9.09
C ARG A 119 -9.05 -7.21 9.13
N VAL A 120 -9.26 -8.06 8.13
CA VAL A 120 -8.63 -9.39 8.06
C VAL A 120 -7.12 -9.25 7.91
N VAL A 121 -6.68 -8.48 6.91
CA VAL A 121 -5.24 -8.28 6.63
C VAL A 121 -4.55 -7.54 7.79
N GLY A 122 -5.17 -6.49 8.33
CA GLY A 122 -4.65 -5.75 9.47
C GLY A 122 -4.53 -6.62 10.74
N THR A 123 -5.46 -7.57 10.94
CA THR A 123 -5.37 -8.51 12.06
C THR A 123 -4.22 -9.50 11.87
N LEU A 124 -4.02 -10.01 10.64
CA LEU A 124 -2.88 -10.87 10.32
C LEU A 124 -1.56 -10.13 10.52
N LEU A 125 -1.44 -8.91 10.01
CA LEU A 125 -0.25 -8.08 10.19
C LEU A 125 0.01 -7.75 11.65
N SER A 126 -1.01 -7.45 12.45
CA SER A 126 -0.83 -7.16 13.89
C SER A 126 -0.20 -8.32 14.67
N LYS A 127 -0.49 -9.57 14.26
CA LYS A 127 0.14 -10.76 14.85
C LYS A 127 1.61 -10.90 14.46
N VAL A 128 1.98 -10.42 13.28
CA VAL A 128 3.31 -10.56 12.71
C VAL A 128 4.23 -9.42 13.15
N ASN A 129 3.76 -8.17 13.12
CA ASN A 129 4.56 -6.97 13.37
C ASN A 129 4.64 -6.58 14.86
N GLY A 130 3.83 -7.20 15.73
CA GLY A 130 3.81 -6.89 17.16
C GLY A 130 3.26 -5.50 17.51
N MET A 131 2.64 -4.83 16.54
CA MET A 131 1.95 -3.56 16.71
C MET A 131 0.47 -3.79 17.01
N GLY A 132 -0.20 -2.75 17.53
CA GLY A 132 -1.62 -2.83 17.80
C GLY A 132 -2.46 -2.99 16.52
N LYS A 133 -3.73 -3.35 16.73
CA LYS A 133 -4.71 -3.51 15.65
C LYS A 133 -4.94 -2.19 14.91
N LEU A 134 -4.84 -1.05 15.58
CA LEU A 134 -5.05 0.28 14.97
C LEU A 134 -3.91 0.63 14.01
N GLU A 135 -2.66 0.42 14.42
CA GLU A 135 -1.47 0.68 13.62
C GLU A 135 -1.43 -0.24 12.40
N SER A 136 -1.76 -1.52 12.59
CA SER A 136 -1.81 -2.48 11.49
C SER A 136 -2.98 -2.24 10.54
N PHE A 137 -4.12 -1.80 11.08
CA PHE A 137 -5.26 -1.39 10.27
C PHE A 137 -4.94 -0.12 9.47
N ASN A 138 -4.23 0.85 10.06
CA ASN A 138 -3.78 2.06 9.36
C ASN A 138 -2.85 1.72 8.18
N ALA A 139 -1.84 0.88 8.41
CA ALA A 139 -0.89 0.51 7.36
C ALA A 139 -1.59 -0.13 6.14
N VAL A 140 -2.51 -1.06 6.39
CA VAL A 140 -3.27 -1.73 5.31
C VAL A 140 -4.25 -0.78 4.64
N SER A 141 -4.94 0.04 5.42
CA SER A 141 -5.93 0.97 4.92
C SER A 141 -5.29 2.05 4.05
N SER A 142 -4.14 2.62 4.47
CA SER A 142 -3.37 3.58 3.66
C SER A 142 -2.89 2.99 2.33
N LEU A 143 -2.51 1.71 2.30
CA LEU A 143 -2.08 1.03 1.07
C LEU A 143 -3.22 0.88 0.07
N ILE A 144 -4.46 0.69 0.54
CA ILE A 144 -5.62 0.39 -0.29
C ILE A 144 -6.40 1.66 -0.67
N LEU A 145 -6.63 2.55 0.29
CA LEU A 145 -7.50 3.72 0.15
C LEU A 145 -6.74 5.00 -0.21
N GLY A 146 -5.45 5.08 0.10
CA GLY A 146 -4.72 6.33 0.10
C GLY A 146 -4.70 7.01 1.46
N GLN A 147 -3.74 7.93 1.65
CA GLN A 147 -3.51 8.59 2.95
C GLN A 147 -4.69 9.51 3.34
N SER A 148 -5.30 10.21 2.39
CA SER A 148 -6.40 11.17 2.61
C SER A 148 -7.69 10.50 3.09
N GLU A 149 -8.05 9.39 2.46
CA GLU A 149 -9.27 8.62 2.71
C GLU A 149 -9.15 7.88 4.05
N ASN A 150 -7.96 7.39 4.35
CA ASN A 150 -7.68 6.69 5.58
C ASN A 150 -7.80 7.59 6.82
N PHE A 151 -7.48 8.88 6.69
CA PHE A 151 -7.64 9.86 7.75
C PHE A 151 -9.11 9.97 8.24
N ILE A 152 -10.08 9.90 7.33
CA ILE A 152 -11.52 9.97 7.66
C ILE A 152 -11.93 8.82 8.58
N ALA A 153 -11.31 7.64 8.43
CA ALA A 153 -11.64 6.45 9.21
C ALA A 153 -11.27 6.57 10.70
N TYR A 154 -10.33 7.45 11.06
CA TYR A 154 -9.83 7.59 12.44
C TYR A 154 -9.94 9.00 13.01
N LYS A 155 -10.54 9.95 12.28
CA LYS A 155 -10.58 11.36 12.66
C LYS A 155 -11.02 11.59 14.12
N ASP A 156 -12.00 10.81 14.58
CA ASP A 156 -12.62 10.95 15.91
C ASP A 156 -11.78 10.34 17.05
N ILE A 157 -10.72 9.60 16.73
CA ILE A 157 -9.82 8.97 17.71
C ILE A 157 -8.42 9.60 17.75
N LEU A 158 -8.05 10.44 16.78
CA LEU A 158 -6.72 11.07 16.69
C LEU A 158 -6.33 11.83 17.96
N GLY A 159 -7.24 12.65 18.49
CA GLY A 159 -6.98 13.44 19.71
C GLY A 159 -6.79 12.60 20.98
N LYS A 160 -7.05 11.29 20.93
CA LYS A 160 -6.89 10.36 22.06
C LYS A 160 -5.65 9.46 21.95
N MET A 161 -4.88 9.61 20.87
CA MET A 161 -3.70 8.77 20.62
C MET A 161 -2.46 9.32 21.31
N SER A 162 -1.57 8.41 21.74
CA SER A 162 -0.25 8.81 22.24
C SER A 162 0.61 9.34 21.10
N ARG A 163 1.60 10.19 21.44
CA ARG A 163 2.56 10.75 20.48
C ARG A 163 3.25 9.69 19.61
N ASN A 164 3.63 8.56 20.21
CA ASN A 164 4.29 7.46 19.50
C ASN A 164 3.33 6.78 18.51
N ARG A 165 2.05 6.62 18.87
CA ARG A 165 1.05 6.03 17.97
C ARG A 165 0.73 6.98 16.81
N MET A 166 0.64 8.28 17.09
CA MET A 166 0.46 9.28 16.03
C MET A 166 1.64 9.26 15.04
N TYR A 167 2.87 9.14 15.52
CA TYR A 167 4.05 9.03 14.65
C TYR A 167 4.00 7.79 13.74
N THR A 168 3.51 6.65 14.25
CA THR A 168 3.33 5.43 13.45
C THR A 168 2.19 5.55 12.43
N MET A 169 1.22 6.45 12.65
CA MET A 169 0.06 6.60 11.78
C MET A 169 0.19 7.73 10.75
N ALA A 170 1.20 8.60 10.91
CA ALA A 170 1.57 9.65 9.97
C ALA A 170 2.20 9.06 8.69
#